data_AF-A0AAU0TG17-F1
#
_entry.id   AF-A0AAU0TG17-F1
#
_cell.length_a   1.000
_cell.length_b   1.000
_cell.length_c   1.000
_cell.angle_alpha   90.00
_cell.angle_beta   90.00
_cell.angle_gamma   90.00
#
_symmetry.space_group_name_H-M   'P 1'
#
loop_
_entity.id
_entity.type
_entity.pdbx_description
1 polymer ?
#
loop_
_entity_poly.entity_id
_entity_poly.type
_entity_poly.pdbx_seq_one_letter_code
_entity_poly.pdbx_strand_id
1 'polypeptide(L)'
;MDYANNLPETSWKRWLLSLGVITGGRLNEISQLSIGDVQTLESGITVIHINEVGEGKSIKNKRSERLVPLTDGAYGFDLAAFLRYVETCKTSGSDALAQIGYKTAGEWANQQAIPASLGDDYSKGLTFHSLRHSLASLMQAKGVSTTHAQAVMGHASGTITFDTYGSGVPVDVIADMLCGLLGGRLDGRRIHSVLTN
;
A
#
# COMPACT_ATOMS: atom_id res chain seq x y z
N MET A 1 -2.01 -14.07 0.93
CA MET A 1 -0.75 -13.39 1.33
C MET A 1 0.24 -14.36 1.96
N ASP A 2 -0.14 -15.63 2.12
CA ASP A 2 0.61 -16.68 2.80
C ASP A 2 2.05 -16.82 2.30
N TYR A 3 2.25 -16.79 0.97
CA TYR A 3 3.59 -16.79 0.38
C TYR A 3 4.47 -15.65 0.93
N ALA A 4 3.96 -14.42 0.98
CA ALA A 4 4.70 -13.27 1.47
C ALA A 4 4.93 -13.38 2.99
N ASN A 5 3.95 -13.86 3.74
CA ASN A 5 4.05 -14.05 5.19
C ASN A 5 5.05 -15.14 5.60
N ASN A 6 5.33 -16.10 4.72
CA ASN A 6 6.38 -17.10 4.91
C ASN A 6 7.80 -16.56 4.67
N LEU A 7 7.95 -15.35 4.12
CA LEU A 7 9.24 -14.69 4.02
C LEU A 7 9.63 -14.06 5.37
N PRO A 8 10.94 -13.96 5.69
CA PRO A 8 11.39 -13.32 6.94
C PRO A 8 10.86 -11.89 7.08
N GLU A 9 10.52 -11.47 8.30
CA GLU A 9 10.12 -10.07 8.61
C GLU A 9 11.21 -9.07 8.23
N THR A 10 12.48 -9.48 8.23
CA THR A 10 13.63 -8.64 7.82
C THR A 10 13.79 -8.53 6.29
N SER A 11 12.95 -9.21 5.51
CA SER A 11 13.07 -9.27 4.06
C SER A 11 12.19 -8.22 3.39
N TRP A 12 12.80 -7.27 2.66
CA TRP A 12 12.06 -6.29 1.85
C TRP A 12 11.08 -6.95 0.87
N LYS A 13 11.35 -8.19 0.44
CA LYS A 13 10.50 -8.99 -0.44
C LYS A 13 9.10 -9.23 0.13
N ARG A 14 9.01 -9.49 1.44
CA ARG A 14 7.75 -9.65 2.16
C ARG A 14 6.90 -8.40 2.03
N TRP A 15 7.53 -7.26 2.30
CA TRP A 15 6.85 -5.98 2.36
C TRP A 15 6.52 -5.42 0.99
N LEU A 16 7.37 -5.64 -0.02
CA LEU A 16 7.07 -5.29 -1.42
C LEU A 16 5.74 -5.91 -1.87
N LEU A 17 5.56 -7.22 -1.67
CA LEU A 17 4.32 -7.91 -2.04
C LEU A 17 3.15 -7.45 -1.19
N SER A 18 3.33 -7.40 0.13
CA SER A 18 2.26 -7.09 1.07
C SER A 18 1.69 -5.69 0.81
N LEU A 19 2.58 -4.70 0.70
CA LEU A 19 2.21 -3.32 0.37
C LEU A 19 1.59 -3.24 -1.04
N GLY A 20 2.13 -3.96 -2.02
CA GLY A 20 1.57 -3.99 -3.38
C GLY A 20 0.09 -4.44 -3.42
N VAL A 21 -0.24 -5.46 -2.64
CA VAL A 21 -1.62 -5.98 -2.55
C VAL A 21 -2.56 -5.01 -1.83
N ILE A 22 -2.17 -4.50 -0.66
CA ILE A 22 -3.09 -3.73 0.19
C ILE A 22 -3.20 -2.25 -0.22
N THR A 23 -2.19 -1.70 -0.90
CA THR A 23 -2.19 -0.29 -1.33
C THR A 23 -2.49 -0.10 -2.82
N GLY A 24 -2.27 -1.14 -3.65
CA GLY A 24 -2.28 -1.01 -5.12
C GLY A 24 -1.23 -0.01 -5.64
N GLY A 25 -0.16 0.22 -4.88
CA GLY A 25 0.96 1.06 -5.29
C GLY A 25 1.64 0.52 -6.55
N ARG A 26 2.20 1.43 -7.36
CA ARG A 26 3.00 1.04 -8.52
C ARG A 26 4.31 0.42 -8.02
N LEU A 27 4.88 -0.51 -8.78
CA LEU A 27 6.12 -1.17 -8.40
C LEU A 27 7.24 -0.17 -8.06
N ASN A 28 7.41 0.88 -8.88
CA ASN A 28 8.41 1.91 -8.61
C ASN A 28 8.14 2.66 -7.30
N GLU A 29 6.88 3.02 -7.04
CA GLU A 29 6.47 3.72 -5.81
C GLU A 29 6.81 2.88 -4.58
N ILE A 30 6.47 1.59 -4.57
CA ILE A 30 6.73 0.71 -3.41
C ILE A 30 8.22 0.38 -3.28
N SER A 31 8.93 0.17 -4.40
CA SER A 31 10.36 -0.16 -4.38
C SER A 31 11.27 0.99 -3.95
N GLN A 32 10.77 2.23 -3.94
CA GLN A 32 11.53 3.42 -3.59
C GLN A 32 11.14 4.01 -2.22
N LEU A 33 10.27 3.33 -1.47
CA LEU A 33 9.84 3.82 -0.17
C LEU A 33 11.03 3.98 0.79
N SER A 34 11.08 5.13 1.44
CA SER A 34 11.96 5.40 2.56
C SER A 34 11.22 5.23 3.88
N ILE A 35 11.98 5.16 4.98
CA ILE A 35 11.41 5.12 6.34
C ILE A 35 10.50 6.33 6.59
N GLY A 36 10.89 7.51 6.10
CA GLY A 36 10.11 8.75 6.24
C GLY A 36 8.78 8.76 5.49
N ASP A 37 8.56 7.82 4.56
CA ASP A 37 7.27 7.67 3.88
C ASP A 37 6.26 6.90 4.72
N VAL A 38 6.70 6.20 5.78
CA VAL A 38 5.81 5.52 6.73
C VAL A 38 5.47 6.48 7.85
N GLN A 39 4.22 6.91 7.92
CA GLN A 39 3.78 7.94 8.85
C GLN A 39 2.60 7.43 9.66
N THR A 40 2.58 7.73 10.95
CA THR A 40 1.38 7.55 11.79
C THR A 40 0.79 8.93 12.02
N LEU A 41 -0.45 9.11 11.56
CA LEU A 41 -1.17 10.37 11.71
C LEU A 41 -1.65 10.55 13.15
N GLU A 42 -2.03 11.78 13.51
CA GLU A 42 -2.62 12.09 14.83
C GLU A 42 -3.88 11.25 15.12
N SER A 43 -4.59 10.82 14.07
CA SER A 43 -5.76 9.93 14.19
C SER A 43 -5.40 8.48 14.54
N GLY A 44 -4.12 8.14 14.67
CA GLY A 44 -3.62 6.79 14.92
C GLY A 44 -3.47 5.92 13.66
N ILE A 45 -3.91 6.41 12.50
CA ILE A 45 -3.84 5.68 11.23
C ILE A 45 -2.41 5.73 10.71
N THR A 46 -1.82 4.55 10.46
CA THR A 46 -0.55 4.44 9.75
C THR A 46 -0.78 4.45 8.25
N VAL A 47 -0.01 5.26 7.54
CA VAL A 47 -0.11 5.47 6.09
C VAL A 47 1.24 5.32 5.41
N ILE A 48 1.20 5.01 4.13
CA ILE A 48 2.33 5.22 3.21
C ILE A 48 2.09 6.52 2.46
N HIS A 49 3.02 7.46 2.59
CA HIS A 49 3.08 8.67 1.80
C HIS A 49 3.82 8.39 0.50
N ILE A 50 3.07 8.20 -0.58
CA ILE A 50 3.62 8.05 -1.92
C ILE A 50 3.87 9.45 -2.47
N ASN A 51 5.14 9.81 -2.65
CA ASN A 51 5.58 11.16 -3.01
C ASN A 51 6.81 11.15 -3.96
N GLU A 52 7.23 12.34 -4.42
CA GLU A 52 8.52 12.56 -5.14
C GLU A 52 9.62 13.11 -4.21
N VAL A 53 9.42 13.09 -2.89
CA VAL A 53 10.32 13.72 -1.93
C VAL A 53 11.47 12.77 -1.58
N GLY A 54 12.65 13.04 -2.13
CA GLY A 54 13.90 12.31 -1.88
C GLY A 54 14.74 12.13 -3.15
N GLU A 55 16.07 12.06 -3.01
CA GLU A 55 16.95 11.81 -4.15
C GLU A 55 16.63 10.45 -4.80
N GLY A 56 16.42 10.44 -6.12
CA GLY A 56 16.12 9.22 -6.89
C GLY A 56 14.66 8.77 -6.89
N LYS A 57 13.76 9.44 -6.16
CA LYS A 57 12.32 9.19 -6.27
C LYS A 57 11.73 9.84 -7.51
N SER A 58 10.99 9.06 -8.28
CA SER A 58 10.21 9.56 -9.40
C SER A 58 8.85 8.88 -9.40
N ILE A 59 7.79 9.64 -9.17
CA ILE A 59 6.45 9.24 -9.57
C ILE A 59 6.25 9.73 -11.01
N LYS A 60 5.35 9.08 -11.74
CA LYS A 60 5.18 9.38 -13.18
C LYS A 60 4.69 10.82 -13.45
N ASN A 61 4.10 11.49 -12.44
CA ASN A 61 3.59 12.87 -12.48
C ASN A 61 3.42 13.42 -11.05
N LYS A 62 3.86 14.66 -10.75
CA LYS A 62 3.61 15.43 -9.49
C LYS A 62 2.20 15.31 -8.90
N ARG A 63 1.19 15.04 -9.74
CA ARG A 63 -0.22 14.84 -9.36
C ARG A 63 -0.58 13.45 -8.81
N SER A 64 0.41 12.57 -8.56
CA SER A 64 0.16 11.21 -8.05
C SER A 64 0.46 11.05 -6.55
N GLU A 65 0.88 12.15 -5.91
CA GLU A 65 1.15 12.20 -4.47
C GLU A 65 -0.11 11.88 -3.66
N ARG A 66 0.01 11.01 -2.66
CA ARG A 66 -1.12 10.58 -1.83
C ARG A 66 -0.67 9.91 -0.54
N LEU A 67 -1.55 9.93 0.45
CA LEU A 67 -1.44 9.10 1.65
C LEU A 67 -2.35 7.88 1.47
N VAL A 68 -1.79 6.67 1.56
CA VAL A 68 -2.54 5.41 1.47
C VAL A 68 -2.52 4.73 2.84
N PRO A 69 -3.68 4.56 3.51
CA PRO A 69 -3.77 3.84 4.78
C PRO A 69 -3.31 2.38 4.67
N LEU A 70 -2.56 1.94 5.68
CA LEU A 70 -2.23 0.53 5.88
C LEU A 70 -3.31 -0.12 6.72
N THR A 71 -4.04 -1.05 6.11
CA THR A 71 -5.14 -1.78 6.76
C THR A 71 -4.58 -3.02 7.45
N ASP A 72 -4.54 -3.03 8.79
CA ASP A 72 -4.05 -4.18 9.56
C ASP A 72 -4.96 -5.40 9.35
N GLY A 73 -4.39 -6.60 9.34
CA GLY A 73 -5.12 -7.85 9.09
C GLY A 73 -5.58 -8.07 7.64
N ALA A 74 -5.48 -7.08 6.75
CA ALA A 74 -5.86 -7.22 5.33
C ALA A 74 -5.08 -8.37 4.67
N TYR A 75 -5.78 -9.43 4.27
CA TYR A 75 -5.21 -10.67 3.76
C TYR A 75 -4.14 -11.31 4.67
N GLY A 76 -4.14 -11.02 5.98
CA GLY A 76 -3.09 -11.46 6.90
C GLY A 76 -1.84 -10.57 6.94
N PHE A 77 -1.93 -9.32 6.44
CA PHE A 77 -0.94 -8.29 6.71
C PHE A 77 -0.87 -8.00 8.22
N ASP A 78 0.34 -7.91 8.75
CA ASP A 78 0.60 -7.58 10.16
C ASP A 78 1.31 -6.23 10.21
N LEU A 79 0.57 -5.19 10.61
CA LEU A 79 1.10 -3.83 10.68
C LEU A 79 2.19 -3.71 11.75
N ALA A 80 2.06 -4.39 12.88
CA ALA A 80 3.07 -4.35 13.93
C ALA A 80 4.40 -4.98 13.46
N ALA A 81 4.34 -6.08 12.70
CA ALA A 81 5.51 -6.68 12.07
C ALA A 81 6.15 -5.75 11.04
N PHE A 82 5.35 -5.05 10.25
CA PHE A 82 5.87 -4.05 9.31
C PHE A 82 6.57 -2.91 10.03
N LEU A 83 6.00 -2.38 11.11
CA LEU A 83 6.62 -1.30 11.88
C LEU A 83 7.93 -1.74 12.55
N ARG A 84 8.04 -3.00 13.03
CA ARG A 84 9.31 -3.56 13.50
C ARG A 84 10.37 -3.61 12.40
N TYR A 85 9.97 -3.96 11.18
CA TYR A 85 10.86 -3.93 10.02
C TYR A 85 11.37 -2.52 9.73
N VAL A 86 10.47 -1.53 9.70
CA VAL A 86 10.82 -0.11 9.49
C VAL A 86 11.83 0.37 10.53
N GLU A 87 11.64 0.02 11.81
CA GLU A 87 12.58 0.39 12.88
C GLU A 87 13.94 -0.33 12.74
N THR A 88 13.95 -1.57 12.25
CA THR A 88 15.19 -2.31 11.95
C THR A 88 15.98 -1.63 10.83
N CYS A 89 15.31 -1.14 9.77
CA CYS A 89 15.95 -0.34 8.72
C CYS A 89 16.54 0.95 9.29
N LYS A 90 15.79 1.62 10.19
CA LYS A 90 16.23 2.87 10.83
C LYS A 90 17.48 2.68 11.67
N THR A 91 17.50 1.65 12.51
CA THR A 91 18.62 1.36 13.42
C THR A 91 19.87 0.86 12.68
N SER A 92 19.72 0.28 11.49
CA SER A 92 20.84 -0.11 10.61
C SER A 92 21.39 1.04 9.77
N GLY A 93 20.85 2.26 9.89
CA GLY A 93 21.30 3.45 9.16
C GLY A 93 20.90 3.48 7.69
N SER A 94 19.90 2.67 7.29
CA SER A 94 19.37 2.66 5.92
C SER A 94 18.10 3.48 5.84
N ASP A 95 18.09 4.54 5.03
CA ASP A 95 16.87 5.34 4.81
C ASP A 95 15.83 4.61 3.95
N ALA A 96 16.22 3.58 3.20
CA ALA A 96 15.35 2.86 2.26
C ALA A 96 14.72 1.61 2.90
N LEU A 97 13.42 1.40 2.66
CA LEU A 97 12.72 0.16 3.03
C LEU A 97 12.99 -0.98 2.04
N ALA A 98 13.48 -0.67 0.86
CA ALA A 98 13.93 -1.65 -0.10
C ALA A 98 15.38 -1.33 -0.45
N GLN A 99 16.32 -2.16 0.01
CA GLN A 99 17.75 -2.05 -0.30
C GLN A 99 18.06 -2.53 -1.73
N ILE A 100 17.13 -2.36 -2.67
CA ILE A 100 17.23 -2.92 -4.02
C ILE A 100 16.59 -2.01 -5.05
N GLY A 101 17.18 -1.95 -6.25
CA GLY A 101 16.63 -1.16 -7.35
C GLY A 101 15.33 -1.73 -7.91
N TYR A 102 14.47 -0.84 -8.42
CA TYR A 102 13.20 -1.13 -9.09
C TYR A 102 13.25 -2.33 -10.06
N LYS A 103 14.31 -2.42 -10.89
CA LYS A 103 14.45 -3.49 -11.89
C LYS A 103 14.50 -4.87 -11.24
N THR A 104 15.38 -5.05 -10.27
CA THR A 104 15.57 -6.33 -9.58
C THR A 104 14.36 -6.68 -8.71
N ALA A 105 13.73 -5.68 -8.09
CA ALA A 105 12.44 -5.86 -7.40
C ALA A 105 11.35 -6.39 -8.36
N GLY A 106 11.25 -5.80 -9.55
CA GLY A 106 10.28 -6.20 -10.58
C GLY A 106 10.55 -7.58 -11.17
N GLU A 107 11.81 -7.88 -11.49
CA GLU A 107 12.22 -9.20 -11.98
C GLU A 107 11.88 -10.29 -10.95
N TRP A 108 12.28 -10.09 -9.69
CA TRP A 108 11.96 -11.02 -8.62
C TRP A 108 10.44 -11.20 -8.44
N ALA A 109 9.68 -10.10 -8.36
CA ALA A 109 8.23 -10.16 -8.16
C ALA A 109 7.53 -10.88 -9.33
N ASN A 110 7.85 -10.51 -10.57
CA ASN A 110 7.16 -11.01 -11.76
C ASN A 110 7.57 -12.45 -12.13
N GLN A 111 8.84 -12.81 -11.95
CA GLN A 111 9.36 -14.10 -12.43
C GLN A 111 9.38 -15.17 -11.35
N GLN A 112 9.39 -14.80 -10.06
CA GLN A 112 9.49 -15.75 -8.96
C GLN A 112 8.28 -15.64 -8.03
N ALA A 113 8.05 -14.45 -7.49
CA ALA A 113 7.15 -14.30 -6.35
C ALA A 113 5.67 -14.48 -6.73
N ILE A 114 5.22 -13.84 -7.81
CA ILE A 114 3.83 -13.95 -8.29
C ILE A 114 3.51 -15.37 -8.75
N PRO A 115 4.32 -16.02 -9.62
CA PRO A 115 4.11 -17.42 -9.97
C PRO A 115 4.07 -18.35 -8.75
N ALA A 116 5.03 -18.21 -7.83
CA ALA A 116 5.07 -19.05 -6.64
C ALA A 116 3.90 -18.80 -5.68
N SER A 117 3.39 -17.57 -5.61
CA SER A 117 2.25 -17.23 -4.75
C SER A 117 0.91 -17.75 -5.26
N LEU A 118 0.79 -17.95 -6.58
CA LEU A 118 -0.45 -18.40 -7.23
C LEU A 118 -0.46 -19.91 -7.52
N GLY A 119 0.71 -20.54 -7.62
CA GLY A 119 0.81 -21.98 -7.87
C GLY A 119 0.08 -22.36 -9.16
N ASP A 120 -0.85 -23.30 -9.06
CA ASP A 120 -1.63 -23.81 -10.20
C ASP A 120 -2.59 -22.76 -10.80
N ASP A 121 -2.98 -21.74 -10.04
CA ASP A 121 -3.83 -20.65 -10.50
C ASP A 121 -3.06 -19.58 -11.30
N TYR A 122 -1.73 -19.74 -11.45
CA TYR A 122 -0.91 -18.81 -12.19
C TYR A 122 -1.23 -18.82 -13.69
N SER A 123 -1.47 -17.64 -14.25
CA SER A 123 -1.60 -17.42 -15.69
C SER A 123 -0.49 -16.50 -16.22
N LYS A 124 -0.01 -16.79 -17.44
CA LYS A 124 1.01 -15.96 -18.10
C LYS A 124 0.50 -14.53 -18.27
N GLY A 125 1.37 -13.56 -17.99
CA GLY A 125 1.08 -12.13 -18.13
C GLY A 125 0.70 -11.44 -16.82
N LEU A 126 0.56 -12.17 -15.72
CA LEU A 126 0.46 -11.57 -14.40
C LEU A 126 1.79 -10.94 -13.98
N THR A 127 1.73 -9.70 -13.51
CA THR A 127 2.89 -8.91 -13.07
C THR A 127 2.55 -8.18 -11.77
N PHE A 128 3.51 -7.49 -11.17
CA PHE A 128 3.26 -6.69 -9.97
C PHE A 128 2.13 -5.67 -10.18
N HIS A 129 1.96 -5.15 -11.41
CA HIS A 129 0.87 -4.23 -11.73
C HIS A 129 -0.50 -4.91 -11.71
N SER A 130 -0.56 -6.23 -11.88
CA SER A 130 -1.80 -7.00 -11.72
C SER A 130 -2.37 -6.86 -10.31
N LEU A 131 -1.53 -6.72 -9.26
CA LEU A 131 -2.01 -6.49 -7.88
C LEU A 131 -2.84 -5.21 -7.77
N ARG A 132 -2.38 -4.14 -8.40
CA ARG A 132 -3.10 -2.88 -8.48
C ARG A 132 -4.42 -3.02 -9.25
N HIS A 133 -4.41 -3.74 -10.37
CA HIS A 133 -5.64 -4.01 -11.13
C HIS A 133 -6.63 -4.84 -10.32
N SER A 134 -6.16 -5.80 -9.53
CA SER A 134 -7.00 -6.58 -8.62
C SER A 134 -7.66 -5.68 -7.58
N LEU A 135 -6.93 -4.77 -6.94
CA LEU A 135 -7.53 -3.82 -5.98
C LEU A 135 -8.54 -2.88 -6.66
N ALA A 136 -8.23 -2.35 -7.85
CA ALA A 136 -9.16 -1.53 -8.62
C ALA A 136 -10.45 -2.28 -8.98
N SER A 137 -10.32 -3.53 -9.42
CA SER A 137 -11.45 -4.40 -9.77
C SER A 137 -12.29 -4.74 -8.54
N LEU A 138 -11.65 -4.98 -7.39
CA LEU A 138 -12.32 -5.23 -6.13
C LEU A 138 -13.13 -4.00 -5.68
N MET A 139 -12.54 -2.80 -5.73
CA MET A 139 -13.24 -1.54 -5.44
C MET A 139 -14.46 -1.37 -6.35
N GLN A 140 -14.31 -1.63 -7.65
CA GLN A 140 -15.43 -1.56 -8.61
C GLN A 140 -16.53 -2.58 -8.27
N ALA A 141 -16.17 -3.84 -8.02
CA ALA A 141 -17.12 -4.90 -7.69
C ALA A 141 -17.89 -4.64 -6.38
N LYS A 142 -17.29 -3.88 -5.46
CA LYS A 142 -17.88 -3.47 -4.18
C LYS A 142 -18.57 -2.11 -4.23
N GLY A 143 -18.67 -1.48 -5.41
CA GLY A 143 -19.39 -0.22 -5.59
C GLY A 143 -18.71 0.99 -4.96
N VAL A 144 -17.39 0.94 -4.75
CA VAL A 144 -16.63 2.09 -4.25
C VAL A 144 -16.74 3.24 -5.25
N SER A 145 -16.99 4.45 -4.74
CA SER A 145 -17.13 5.65 -5.58
C SER A 145 -15.86 5.88 -6.41
N THR A 146 -16.02 6.42 -7.62
CA THR A 146 -14.89 6.74 -8.49
C THR A 146 -13.92 7.71 -7.80
N THR A 147 -14.42 8.67 -7.02
CA THR A 147 -13.60 9.61 -6.25
C THR A 147 -12.72 8.90 -5.23
N HIS A 148 -13.27 7.98 -4.44
CA HIS A 148 -12.48 7.22 -3.46
C HIS A 148 -11.48 6.28 -4.14
N ALA A 149 -11.90 5.59 -5.20
CA ALA A 149 -11.00 4.72 -5.96
C ALA A 149 -9.84 5.51 -6.60
N GLN A 150 -10.11 6.69 -7.13
CA GLN A 150 -9.08 7.58 -7.69
C GLN A 150 -8.10 8.08 -6.62
N ALA A 151 -8.60 8.39 -5.41
CA ALA A 151 -7.78 8.78 -4.27
C ALA A 151 -6.76 7.70 -3.90
N VAL A 152 -7.20 6.43 -3.77
CA VAL A 152 -6.30 5.29 -3.48
C VAL A 152 -5.34 5.04 -4.64
N MET A 153 -5.84 5.09 -5.88
CA MET A 153 -5.04 4.78 -7.06
C MET A 153 -4.04 5.89 -7.43
N GLY A 154 -4.20 7.12 -6.94
CA GLY A 154 -3.38 8.24 -7.41
C GLY A 154 -3.60 8.51 -8.89
N HIS A 155 -4.87 8.51 -9.31
CA HIS A 155 -5.29 9.09 -10.58
C HIS A 155 -5.63 10.55 -10.30
N ALA A 156 -4.97 11.47 -11.00
CA ALA A 156 -5.14 12.90 -10.78
C ALA A 156 -6.62 13.31 -10.84
N SER A 157 -7.20 13.66 -9.70
CA SER A 157 -8.38 14.52 -9.66
C SER A 157 -7.85 15.95 -9.73
N GLY A 158 -8.27 16.71 -10.74
CA GLY A 158 -7.81 18.08 -10.98
C GLY A 158 -8.32 19.11 -9.96
N THR A 159 -8.67 18.69 -8.75
CA THR A 159 -9.34 19.52 -7.74
C THR A 159 -8.40 19.71 -6.54
N ILE A 160 -7.60 20.78 -6.61
CA ILE A 160 -6.96 21.37 -5.44
C ILE A 160 -8.07 22.05 -4.65
N THR A 161 -8.63 21.39 -3.64
CA THR A 161 -9.61 22.03 -2.76
C THR A 161 -9.55 21.44 -1.35
N PHE A 162 -9.36 22.35 -0.39
CA PHE A 162 -9.33 22.20 1.08
C PHE A 162 -8.25 21.27 1.63
N ASP A 163 -7.13 21.86 2.10
CA ASP A 163 -6.13 21.36 3.08
C ASP A 163 -5.82 19.84 3.12
N THR A 164 -6.04 19.13 2.03
CA THR A 164 -5.91 17.68 1.93
C THR A 164 -5.01 17.36 0.76
N TYR A 165 -3.85 16.78 1.06
CA TYR A 165 -2.89 16.37 0.04
C TYR A 165 -3.53 15.39 -0.97
N GLY A 166 -3.45 15.74 -2.26
CA GLY A 166 -3.45 14.81 -3.39
C GLY A 166 -4.80 14.34 -3.98
N SER A 167 -5.90 14.28 -3.21
CA SER A 167 -7.13 13.65 -3.73
C SER A 167 -8.47 14.31 -3.38
N GLY A 168 -8.49 15.27 -2.45
CA GLY A 168 -9.71 15.91 -1.95
C GLY A 168 -10.59 15.01 -1.07
N VAL A 169 -10.14 13.80 -0.72
CA VAL A 169 -10.83 12.88 0.20
C VAL A 169 -10.02 12.76 1.49
N PRO A 170 -10.64 12.92 2.68
CA PRO A 170 -9.95 12.72 3.95
C PRO A 170 -9.39 11.30 4.09
N VAL A 171 -8.18 11.19 4.65
CA VAL A 171 -7.48 9.90 4.80
C VAL A 171 -8.29 8.92 5.66
N ASP A 172 -8.98 9.40 6.70
CA ASP A 172 -9.83 8.55 7.55
C ASP A 172 -10.96 7.88 6.77
N VAL A 173 -11.57 8.58 5.81
CA VAL A 173 -12.63 8.03 4.95
C VAL A 173 -12.06 6.93 4.05
N ILE A 174 -10.85 7.11 3.53
CA ILE A 174 -10.16 6.08 2.74
C ILE A 174 -9.81 4.87 3.63
N ALA A 175 -9.38 5.11 4.87
CA ALA A 175 -9.01 4.05 5.79
C ALA A 175 -10.22 3.18 6.16
N ASP A 176 -11.35 3.80 6.51
CA ASP A 176 -12.61 3.09 6.80
C ASP A 176 -13.08 2.26 5.60
N MET A 177 -13.00 2.84 4.40
CA MET A 177 -13.36 2.16 3.15
C MET A 177 -12.46 0.94 2.89
N LEU A 178 -11.13 1.10 2.97
CA LEU A 178 -10.19 0.00 2.76
C LEU A 178 -10.33 -1.08 3.84
N CYS A 179 -10.60 -0.70 5.09
CA CYS A 179 -10.87 -1.63 6.17
C CYS A 179 -12.07 -2.53 5.86
N GLY A 180 -13.19 -1.94 5.44
CA GLY A 180 -14.38 -2.69 5.02
C GLY A 180 -14.17 -3.52 3.74
N LEU A 181 -13.36 -3.03 2.81
CA LEU A 181 -13.07 -3.69 1.53
C LEU A 181 -12.18 -4.92 1.70
N LEU A 182 -11.13 -4.80 2.51
CA LEU A 182 -10.06 -5.80 2.66
C LEU A 182 -10.28 -6.74 3.85
N GLY A 183 -11.31 -6.48 4.68
CA GLY A 183 -11.65 -7.30 5.85
C GLY A 183 -10.65 -7.16 7.00
N GLY A 184 -9.99 -6.01 7.11
CA GLY A 184 -8.98 -5.74 8.13
C GLY A 184 -9.51 -4.93 9.32
N ARG A 185 -8.58 -4.25 10.01
CA ARG A 185 -8.82 -3.43 11.20
C ARG A 185 -8.09 -2.10 11.05
N LEU A 186 -8.65 -1.06 11.66
CA LEU A 186 -7.95 0.20 11.89
C LEU A 186 -7.45 0.21 13.33
N ASP A 187 -6.15 0.43 13.51
CA ASP A 187 -5.59 0.60 14.84
C ASP A 187 -6.29 1.76 15.56
N GLY A 188 -6.67 1.53 16.82
CA GLY A 188 -7.11 2.59 17.74
C GLY A 188 -8.58 3.01 17.68
N ARG A 189 -9.39 2.57 16.70
CA ARG A 189 -10.85 2.81 16.73
C ARG A 189 -11.62 1.51 16.97
N ARG A 190 -12.24 1.39 18.16
CA ARG A 190 -13.48 0.62 18.26
C ARG A 190 -14.41 1.20 17.21
N ILE A 191 -14.69 0.42 16.18
CA ILE A 191 -15.87 0.59 15.32
C ILE A 191 -17.06 0.75 16.27
N HIS A 192 -17.49 1.99 16.52
CA HIS A 192 -18.82 2.21 17.07
C HIS A 192 -19.78 1.72 16.00
N SER A 193 -20.34 0.54 16.23
CA SER A 193 -21.43 0.00 15.44
C SER A 193 -22.59 0.99 15.50
N VAL A 194 -22.66 1.92 14.55
CA VAL A 194 -23.88 2.67 14.28
C VAL A 194 -24.75 1.79 13.37
N LEU A 195 -25.26 0.72 13.98
CA LEU A 195 -26.47 0.04 13.56
C LEU A 195 -27.29 -0.19 14.82
N THR A 196 -27.98 0.88 15.22
CA THR A 196 -29.16 0.83 16.08
C THR A 196 -30.08 1.95 15.62
N ASN A 197 -30.90 1.64 14.63
CA ASN A 197 -32.36 1.74 14.73
C ASN A 197 -33.02 0.95 13.61
#